data_AF-A0A8T7EUI2-F1
#
_entry.id   AF-A0A8T7EUI2-F1
#
_cell.length_a   1.000
_cell.length_b   1.000
_cell.length_c   1.000
_cell.angle_alpha   90.00
_cell.angle_beta   90.00
_cell.angle_gamma   90.00
#
_symmetry.space_group_name_H-M   'P 1'
#
loop_
_entity.id
_entity.type
_entity.pdbx_description
1 polymer ?
#
loop_
_entity_poly.entity_id
_entity_poly.type
_entity_poly.pdbx_seq_one_letter_code
_entity_poly.pdbx_strand_id
1 'polypeptide(L)'
;MLVSLDSTTLKHILGVVTLLLIVYKVANTAMVRYLQQAAYAHRPWHGILTGVTSGIGSALANTGGPPMTAYMLLQKMSPRTFVGTQTLFFVIINWIKVPGYVAGGVFNDLGMIGLAPLALLLIPLLVFGSRPIIHRVNHTVFDWLITGLLLWAAVSLLTV
;
A
#
# COMPACT_ATOMS: atom_id res chain seq x y z
N MET A 1 -0.15 -10.49 -23.83
CA MET A 1 1.29 -10.29 -23.52
C MET A 1 1.57 -9.88 -22.07
N LEU A 2 0.69 -9.18 -21.33
CA LEU A 2 0.89 -8.90 -19.88
C LEU A 2 0.44 -10.03 -18.93
N VAL A 3 -0.22 -11.06 -19.46
CA VAL A 3 -0.80 -12.19 -18.69
C VAL A 3 0.17 -13.38 -18.58
N SER A 4 1.31 -13.36 -19.25
CA SER A 4 2.29 -14.46 -19.24
C SER A 4 3.42 -14.27 -18.22
N LEU A 5 3.39 -13.21 -17.41
CA LEU A 5 4.35 -13.05 -16.34
C LEU A 5 3.95 -13.93 -15.16
N ASP A 6 4.89 -14.75 -14.72
CA ASP A 6 4.72 -15.60 -13.56
C ASP A 6 4.41 -14.77 -12.31
N SER A 7 3.40 -15.20 -11.56
CA SER A 7 2.88 -14.46 -10.39
C SER A 7 3.94 -14.28 -9.31
N THR A 8 4.89 -15.21 -9.22
CA THR A 8 6.03 -15.16 -8.31
C THR A 8 7.02 -14.08 -8.71
N THR A 9 7.34 -13.99 -10.00
CA THR A 9 8.23 -12.93 -10.53
C THR A 9 7.69 -11.54 -10.21
N LEU A 10 6.37 -11.33 -10.33
CA LEU A 10 5.76 -10.05 -9.98
C LEU A 10 5.87 -9.72 -8.49
N LYS A 11 5.60 -10.71 -7.63
CA LYS A 11 5.73 -10.55 -6.18
C LYS A 11 7.18 -10.23 -5.80
N HIS A 12 8.16 -10.89 -6.41
CA HIS A 12 9.58 -10.61 -6.21
C HIS A 12 9.95 -9.20 -6.64
N ILE A 13 9.50 -8.74 -7.82
CA ILE A 13 9.73 -7.35 -8.27
C ILE A 13 9.16 -6.34 -7.27
N LEU A 14 7.92 -6.55 -6.80
CA LEU A 14 7.29 -5.69 -5.79
C LEU A 14 8.05 -5.71 -4.47
N GLY A 15 8.54 -6.88 -4.05
CA GLY A 15 9.37 -7.06 -2.86
C GLY A 15 10.67 -6.26 -2.96
N VAL A 16 11.40 -6.39 -4.08
CA VAL A 16 12.64 -5.63 -4.34
C VAL A 16 12.39 -4.13 -4.37
N VAL A 17 11.37 -3.67 -5.11
CA VAL A 17 11.02 -2.23 -5.19
C VAL A 17 10.68 -1.69 -3.81
N THR A 18 9.89 -2.43 -3.03
CA THR A 18 9.53 -2.03 -1.67
C THR A 18 10.76 -1.95 -0.78
N LEU A 19 11.63 -2.97 -0.83
CA LEU A 19 12.86 -3.00 -0.05
C LEU A 19 13.77 -1.83 -0.40
N LEU A 20 13.93 -1.50 -1.68
CA LEU A 20 14.69 -0.34 -2.15
C LEU A 20 14.11 0.98 -1.59
N LEU A 21 12.78 1.14 -1.58
CA LEU A 21 12.14 2.31 -0.99
C LEU A 21 12.32 2.39 0.53
N ILE A 22 12.32 1.25 1.23
CA ILE A 22 12.63 1.18 2.67
C ILE A 22 14.08 1.60 2.92
N VAL A 23 15.03 1.02 2.16
CA VAL A 23 16.46 1.36 2.27
C VAL A 23 16.64 2.84 2.00
N TYR A 24 16.00 3.38 0.96
CA TYR A 24 16.01 4.80 0.66
C TYR A 24 15.43 5.65 1.81
N LYS A 25 14.34 5.21 2.46
CA LYS A 25 13.77 5.87 3.66
C LYS A 25 14.76 5.91 4.81
N VAL A 26 15.37 4.77 5.14
CA VAL A 26 16.33 4.65 6.24
C VAL A 26 17.57 5.48 5.96
N ALA A 27 18.13 5.37 4.75
CA ALA A 27 19.29 6.13 4.31
C ALA A 27 19.01 7.63 4.34
N ASN A 28 17.87 8.09 3.80
CA ASN A 28 17.50 9.50 3.82
C ASN A 28 17.26 10.00 5.26
N THR A 29 16.66 9.20 6.14
CA THR A 29 16.45 9.57 7.54
C THR A 29 17.78 9.66 8.30
N ALA A 30 18.70 8.71 8.09
CA ALA A 30 20.03 8.72 8.67
C ALA A 30 20.86 9.90 8.14
N MET A 31 20.79 10.16 6.84
CA MET A 31 21.50 11.25 6.17
C MET A 31 20.98 12.63 6.59
N VAL A 32 19.66 12.81 6.71
CA VAL A 32 19.06 14.05 7.24
C VAL A 32 19.46 14.29 8.70
N ARG A 33 19.55 13.23 9.52
CA ARG A 33 20.05 13.33 10.90
C ARG A 33 21.54 13.68 10.95
N TYR A 34 22.34 13.13 10.04
CA TYR A 34 23.78 13.36 9.98
C TYR A 34 24.15 14.74 9.42
N LEU A 35 23.44 15.22 8.40
CA LEU A 35 23.76 16.47 7.69
C LEU A 35 23.01 17.71 8.22
N GLN A 36 22.08 17.57 9.16
CA GLN A 36 21.19 18.67 9.64
C GLN A 36 20.51 19.47 8.51
N GLN A 37 20.35 18.88 7.32
CA GLN A 37 19.76 19.52 6.14
C GLN A 37 18.27 19.22 6.01
N ALA A 38 17.58 20.08 5.26
CA ALA A 38 16.13 20.05 5.06
C ALA A 38 15.61 18.69 4.56
N ALA A 39 14.44 18.33 5.07
CA ALA A 39 13.73 17.07 4.89
C ALA A 39 13.55 16.62 3.43
N TYR A 40 13.18 15.34 3.26
CA TYR A 40 12.76 14.70 1.99
C TYR A 40 12.20 15.70 0.96
N ALA A 41 12.96 15.92 -0.12
CA ALA A 41 12.54 16.79 -1.20
C ALA A 41 11.59 16.03 -2.13
N HIS A 42 10.29 16.28 -1.99
CA HIS A 42 9.29 15.71 -2.88
C HIS A 42 9.60 16.09 -4.34
N ARG A 43 9.71 15.07 -5.20
CA ARG A 43 9.76 15.24 -6.66
C ARG A 43 8.54 14.56 -7.28
N PRO A 44 7.91 15.14 -8.32
CA PRO A 44 6.67 14.60 -8.91
C PRO A 44 6.78 13.15 -9.38
N TRP A 45 7.95 12.75 -9.89
CA TRP A 45 8.17 11.41 -10.42
C TRP A 45 8.05 10.32 -9.34
N HIS A 46 8.32 10.62 -8.06
CA HIS A 46 8.15 9.64 -6.98
C HIS A 46 6.69 9.21 -6.85
N GLY A 47 5.76 10.16 -6.97
CA GLY A 47 4.32 9.87 -6.93
C GLY A 47 3.86 9.05 -8.12
N ILE A 48 4.36 9.36 -9.32
CA ILE A 48 4.06 8.60 -10.54
C ILE A 48 4.58 7.17 -10.43
N LEU A 49 5.85 6.99 -10.07
CA LEU A 49 6.47 5.67 -9.92
C LEU A 49 5.74 4.82 -8.89
N THR A 50 5.41 5.42 -7.73
CA THR A 50 4.67 4.76 -6.67
C THR A 50 3.27 4.38 -7.13
N GLY A 51 2.56 5.29 -7.79
CA GLY A 51 1.20 5.04 -8.29
C GLY A 51 1.16 3.90 -9.31
N VAL A 52 2.09 3.88 -10.25
CA VAL A 52 2.22 2.82 -11.26
C VAL A 52 2.56 1.48 -10.61
N THR A 53 3.61 1.43 -9.79
CA THR A 53 4.04 0.18 -9.13
C THR A 53 2.97 -0.37 -8.19
N SER A 54 2.31 0.49 -7.41
CA SER A 54 1.20 0.10 -6.52
C SER A 54 -0.03 -0.33 -7.30
N GLY A 55 -0.35 0.33 -8.42
CA GLY A 55 -1.46 -0.03 -9.29
C GLY A 55 -1.26 -1.38 -9.96
N ILE A 56 -0.09 -1.60 -10.56
CA ILE A 56 0.31 -2.89 -11.16
C ILE A 56 0.32 -3.98 -10.09
N GLY A 57 0.94 -3.73 -8.93
CA GLY A 57 0.99 -4.70 -7.84
C GLY A 57 -0.39 -5.05 -7.30
N SER A 58 -1.30 -4.07 -7.24
CA SER A 58 -2.69 -4.29 -6.87
C SER A 58 -3.44 -5.12 -7.93
N ALA A 59 -3.24 -4.84 -9.21
CA ALA A 59 -3.95 -5.51 -10.30
C ALA A 59 -3.49 -6.96 -10.50
N LEU A 60 -2.18 -7.21 -10.47
CA LEU A 60 -1.62 -8.49 -10.90
C LEU A 60 -1.21 -9.42 -9.74
N ALA A 61 -0.87 -8.86 -8.57
CA ALA A 61 -0.41 -9.63 -7.41
C ALA A 61 -1.26 -9.38 -6.16
N ASN A 62 -2.34 -8.61 -6.26
CA ASN A 62 -3.14 -8.09 -5.14
C ASN A 62 -2.30 -7.48 -4.00
N THR A 63 -1.10 -6.99 -4.33
CA THR A 63 -0.11 -6.49 -3.36
C THR A 63 0.44 -5.14 -3.80
N GLY A 64 -0.47 -4.16 -3.90
CA GLY A 64 -0.11 -2.76 -4.19
C GLY A 64 0.25 -1.95 -2.96
N GLY A 65 -0.09 -2.43 -1.75
CA GLY A 65 0.09 -1.74 -0.49
C GLY A 65 1.54 -1.33 -0.17
N PRO A 66 2.53 -2.25 -0.29
CA PRO A 66 3.88 -1.97 0.20
C PRO A 66 4.59 -0.79 -0.49
N PRO A 67 4.61 -0.65 -1.84
CA PRO A 67 5.22 0.52 -2.48
C PRO A 67 4.55 1.85 -2.05
N MET A 68 3.21 1.88 -1.97
CA MET A 68 2.46 3.06 -1.53
C MET A 68 2.78 3.42 -0.07
N THR A 69 2.80 2.44 0.82
CA THR A 69 3.16 2.63 2.23
C THR A 69 4.59 3.17 2.36
N ALA A 70 5.56 2.61 1.64
CA ALA A 70 6.94 3.09 1.66
C ALA A 70 7.05 4.56 1.24
N TYR A 71 6.38 4.93 0.16
CA TYR A 71 6.34 6.31 -0.33
C TYR A 71 5.68 7.30 0.63
N MET A 72 4.62 6.89 1.33
CA MET A 72 3.92 7.75 2.28
C MET A 72 4.70 7.91 3.59
N LEU A 73 5.46 6.89 4.02
CA LEU A 73 6.36 7.00 5.17
C LEU A 73 7.48 8.03 4.92
N LEU A 74 7.98 8.14 3.68
CA LEU A 74 8.95 9.18 3.30
C LEU A 74 8.41 10.61 3.49
N GLN A 75 7.09 10.78 3.38
CA GLN A 75 6.42 12.08 3.49
C GLN A 75 6.12 12.50 4.94
N LYS A 76 6.44 11.65 5.94
CA LYS A 76 6.23 11.93 7.38
C LYS A 76 4.79 12.38 7.71
N MET A 77 3.82 11.75 7.05
CA MET A 77 2.40 12.04 7.22
C MET A 77 1.92 11.70 8.62
N SER A 78 0.99 12.51 9.16
CA SER A 78 0.28 12.14 10.38
C SER A 78 -0.48 10.81 10.19
N PRO A 79 -0.68 10.00 11.25
CA PRO A 79 -1.40 8.72 11.13
C PRO A 79 -2.79 8.86 10.47
N ARG A 80 -3.50 9.95 10.75
CA ARG A 80 -4.82 10.23 10.14
C ARG A 80 -4.72 10.49 8.64
N THR A 81 -3.79 11.35 8.23
CA THR A 81 -3.57 11.65 6.82
C THR A 81 -3.09 10.41 6.08
N PHE A 82 -2.18 9.64 6.69
CA PHE A 82 -1.67 8.41 6.11
C PHE A 82 -2.79 7.41 5.84
N VAL A 83 -3.59 7.06 6.86
CA VAL A 83 -4.66 6.07 6.68
C VAL A 83 -5.72 6.57 5.71
N GLY A 84 -6.11 7.85 5.78
CA GLY A 84 -7.10 8.43 4.88
C GLY A 84 -6.66 8.42 3.42
N THR A 85 -5.44 8.88 3.13
CA THR A 85 -4.89 8.91 1.77
C THR A 85 -4.69 7.50 1.22
N GLN A 86 -4.18 6.57 2.02
CA GLN A 86 -4.02 5.18 1.58
C GLN A 86 -5.36 4.51 1.28
N THR A 87 -6.37 4.76 2.12
CA THR A 87 -7.74 4.25 1.92
C THR A 87 -8.33 4.77 0.62
N LEU A 88 -8.29 6.09 0.40
CA LEU A 88 -8.85 6.69 -0.81
C LEU A 88 -8.13 6.19 -2.07
N PHE A 89 -6.81 6.08 -2.03
CA PHE A 89 -6.02 5.54 -3.13
C PHE A 89 -6.47 4.13 -3.53
N PHE A 90 -6.56 3.20 -2.58
CA PHE A 90 -6.96 1.83 -2.90
C PHE A 90 -8.44 1.67 -3.21
N VAL A 91 -9.31 2.54 -2.69
CA VAL A 91 -10.71 2.59 -3.13
C VAL A 91 -10.78 2.91 -4.62
N ILE A 92 -10.08 3.95 -5.08
CA ILE A 92 -10.04 4.32 -6.51
C ILE A 92 -9.46 3.19 -7.36
N ILE A 93 -8.30 2.64 -6.95
CA ILE A 93 -7.65 1.55 -7.69
C ILE A 93 -8.55 0.31 -7.77
N ASN A 94 -9.23 -0.05 -6.68
CA ASN A 94 -10.12 -1.21 -6.68
C ASN A 94 -11.39 -0.94 -7.49
N TRP A 95 -11.93 0.29 -7.49
CA TRP A 95 -13.05 0.66 -8.36
C TRP A 95 -12.71 0.54 -9.85
N ILE A 96 -11.48 0.91 -10.24
CA ILE A 96 -11.01 0.73 -11.61
C ILE A 96 -10.98 -0.75 -12.04
N LYS A 97 -10.86 -1.71 -11.09
CA LYS A 97 -10.92 -3.15 -11.39
C LYS A 97 -12.33 -3.66 -11.67
N VAL A 98 -13.37 -2.99 -11.16
CA VAL A 98 -14.76 -3.46 -11.22
C VAL A 98 -15.22 -3.74 -12.65
N PRO A 99 -15.00 -2.87 -13.65
CA PRO A 99 -15.35 -3.19 -15.05
C PRO A 99 -14.68 -4.46 -15.56
N GLY A 100 -13.42 -4.71 -15.17
CA GLY A 100 -12.70 -5.94 -15.51
C GLY A 100 -13.31 -7.19 -14.87
N TYR A 101 -13.77 -7.09 -13.62
CA TYR A 101 -14.49 -8.18 -12.95
C TYR A 101 -15.86 -8.45 -13.55
N VAL A 102 -16.59 -7.42 -13.98
CA VAL A 102 -17.84 -7.56 -14.73
C VAL A 102 -17.59 -8.27 -16.07
N ALA A 103 -16.62 -7.79 -16.84
CA ALA A 103 -16.28 -8.39 -18.14
C ALA A 103 -15.76 -9.83 -18.00
N GLY A 104 -15.04 -10.13 -16.92
CA GLY A 104 -14.54 -11.47 -16.59
C GLY A 104 -15.59 -12.41 -15.98
N GLY A 105 -16.83 -11.96 -15.78
CA GLY A 105 -17.92 -12.78 -15.24
C GLY A 105 -17.78 -13.15 -13.75
N VAL A 106 -16.90 -12.48 -13.00
CA VAL A 106 -16.65 -12.77 -11.57
C VAL A 106 -17.93 -12.60 -10.74
N PHE A 107 -18.77 -11.63 -11.09
CA PHE A 107 -20.04 -11.37 -10.40
C PHE A 107 -21.16 -12.36 -10.78
N ASN A 108 -20.92 -13.32 -11.68
CA ASN A 108 -21.91 -14.36 -11.99
C ASN A 108 -21.86 -15.52 -10.98
N ASP A 109 -20.80 -15.58 -10.17
CA ASP A 109 -20.64 -16.57 -9.11
C ASP A 109 -21.51 -16.18 -7.89
N LEU A 110 -22.56 -16.98 -7.64
CA LEU A 110 -23.48 -16.79 -6.52
C LEU A 110 -22.78 -16.90 -5.15
N GLY A 111 -21.70 -17.69 -5.05
CA GLY A 111 -20.89 -17.79 -3.84
C GLY A 111 -20.15 -16.48 -3.56
N MET A 112 -19.60 -15.84 -4.59
CA MET A 112 -18.96 -14.52 -4.48
C MET A 112 -19.98 -13.44 -4.09
N ILE A 113 -21.15 -13.42 -4.72
CA ILE A 113 -22.22 -12.45 -4.39
C ILE A 113 -22.73 -12.66 -2.95
N GLY A 114 -22.82 -13.90 -2.49
CA GLY A 114 -23.23 -14.24 -1.13
C GLY A 114 -22.36 -13.61 -0.03
N LEU A 115 -21.11 -13.24 -0.35
CA LEU A 115 -20.19 -12.55 0.57
C LEU A 115 -20.39 -11.02 0.61
N ALA A 116 -21.12 -10.44 -0.34
CA ALA A 116 -21.32 -8.98 -0.42
C ALA A 116 -21.95 -8.38 0.85
N PRO A 117 -22.97 -8.99 1.49
CA PRO A 117 -23.53 -8.47 2.74
C PRO A 117 -22.49 -8.42 3.87
N LEU A 118 -21.63 -9.44 3.98
CA LEU A 118 -20.54 -9.46 4.95
C LEU A 118 -19.54 -8.34 4.67
N ALA A 119 -19.13 -8.17 3.41
CA ALA A 119 -18.24 -7.08 3.01
C ALA A 119 -18.82 -5.70 3.36
N LEU A 120 -20.12 -5.48 3.08
CA LEU A 120 -20.83 -4.23 3.41
C LEU A 120 -20.92 -3.99 4.92
N LEU A 121 -21.10 -5.04 5.73
CA LEU A 121 -21.12 -4.95 7.19
C LEU A 121 -19.74 -4.62 7.78
N LEU A 122 -18.66 -5.13 7.17
CA LEU A 122 -17.30 -4.89 7.63
C LEU A 122 -16.86 -3.43 7.42
N ILE A 123 -17.39 -2.73 6.41
CA ILE A 123 -17.02 -1.32 6.15
C ILE A 123 -17.25 -0.43 7.37
N PRO A 124 -18.48 -0.27 7.91
CA PRO A 124 -18.70 0.57 9.08
C PRO A 124 -17.94 0.05 10.31
N LEU A 125 -17.85 -1.28 10.49
CA LEU A 125 -17.11 -1.87 11.60
C LEU A 125 -15.63 -1.44 11.59
N LEU A 126 -14.97 -1.51 10.43
CA LEU A 126 -13.57 -1.12 10.28
C LEU A 126 -13.39 0.39 10.37
N VAL A 127 -14.31 1.19 9.83
CA VAL A 127 -14.25 2.66 9.89
C VAL A 127 -14.41 3.15 11.33
N PHE A 128 -15.46 2.71 12.04
CA PHE A 128 -15.71 3.14 13.41
C PHE A 128 -14.77 2.48 14.41
N GLY A 129 -14.35 1.24 14.17
CA GLY A 129 -13.38 0.52 15.01
C GLY A 129 -11.96 1.08 14.93
N SER A 130 -11.51 1.51 13.74
CA SER A 130 -10.16 2.06 13.57
C SER A 130 -10.06 3.54 13.97
N ARG A 131 -11.15 4.30 13.89
CA ARG A 131 -11.18 5.74 14.24
C ARG A 131 -10.58 6.07 15.62
N PRO A 132 -11.00 5.48 16.76
CA PRO A 132 -10.42 5.82 18.06
C PRO A 132 -8.93 5.49 18.14
N ILE A 133 -8.48 4.43 17.47
CA ILE A 133 -7.08 3.98 17.46
C ILE A 133 -6.22 5.01 16.73
N ILE A 134 -6.61 5.38 15.50
CA ILE A 134 -5.86 6.34 14.67
C ILE A 134 -5.80 7.71 15.35
N HIS A 135 -6.83 8.08 16.12
CA HIS A 135 -6.86 9.34 16.83
C HIS A 135 -5.96 9.39 18.08
N ARG A 136 -5.63 8.22 18.67
CA ARG A 136 -4.85 8.10 19.91
C ARG A 136 -3.41 7.66 19.71
N VAL A 137 -3.07 7.09 18.56
CA VAL A 137 -1.72 6.56 18.32
C VAL A 137 -0.69 7.69 18.21
N ASN A 138 0.45 7.52 18.89
CA ASN A 138 1.56 8.46 18.77
C ASN A 138 2.23 8.30 17.38
N HIS A 139 2.60 9.41 16.76
CA HIS A 139 3.26 9.44 15.45
C HIS A 139 4.53 8.57 15.39
N THR A 140 5.36 8.58 16.45
CA THR A 140 6.59 7.78 16.49
C THR A 140 6.30 6.29 16.54
N VAL A 141 5.32 5.88 17.35
CA VAL A 141 4.90 4.47 17.46
C VAL A 141 4.31 3.99 16.13
N PHE A 142 3.49 4.83 15.49
CA PHE A 142 2.93 4.55 14.17
C PHE A 142 4.01 4.36 13.11
N ASP A 143 4.98 5.27 13.01
CA ASP A 143 6.06 5.17 12.01
C ASP A 143 6.87 3.87 12.20
N TRP A 144 7.22 3.51 13.43
CA TRP A 144 7.94 2.26 13.72
C TRP A 144 7.13 1.02 13.41
N LEU A 145 5.85 0.98 13.83
CA LEU A 145 4.97 -0.15 13.55
C LEU A 145 4.79 -0.37 12.05
N ILE A 146 4.46 0.70 11.31
CA ILE A 146 4.25 0.61 9.86
C ILE A 146 5.56 0.27 9.13
N THR A 147 6.71 0.79 9.59
CA THR A 147 8.01 0.42 9.02
C THR A 147 8.33 -1.06 9.25
N GLY A 148 8.06 -1.59 10.45
CA GLY A 148 8.26 -3.01 10.75
C GLY A 148 7.36 -3.92 9.92
N LEU A 149 6.07 -3.58 9.81
CA LEU A 149 5.11 -4.31 8.97
C LEU A 149 5.50 -4.24 7.48
N LEU A 150 6.00 -3.09 7.03
CA LEU A 150 6.44 -2.89 5.66
C LEU A 150 7.70 -3.73 5.35
N LEU A 151 8.66 -3.80 6.27
CA LEU A 151 9.83 -4.67 6.15
C LEU A 151 9.40 -6.14 6.05
N TRP A 152 8.49 -6.56 6.94
CA TRP A 152 7.95 -7.92 6.91
C TRP A 152 7.23 -8.22 5.60
N ALA A 153 6.42 -7.29 5.09
CA ALA A 153 5.73 -7.44 3.80
C ALA A 153 6.71 -7.51 2.61
N ALA A 154 7.80 -6.75 2.64
CA ALA A 154 8.83 -6.80 1.60
C ALA A 154 9.55 -8.16 1.61
N VAL A 155 9.90 -8.68 2.79
CA VAL A 155 10.54 -10.00 2.93
C VAL A 155 9.57 -11.11 2.52
N SER A 156 8.31 -11.07 2.98
CA SER A 156 7.33 -12.11 2.65
C SER A 156 7.09 -12.21 1.15
N LEU A 157 7.08 -11.07 0.44
CA LEU A 157 6.98 -11.03 -1.01
C LEU A 157 8.15 -11.71 -1.73
N LEU A 158 9.35 -11.76 -1.14
CA LEU A 158 10.54 -12.40 -1.71
C LEU A 158 10.61 -13.90 -1.40
N THR A 159 9.82 -14.38 -0.44
CA THR A 159 9.82 -15.79 0.02
C THR A 159 8.66 -16.62 -0.52
N VAL A 160 7.73 -15.99 -1.26
CA VAL A 160 6.58 -16.64 -1.92
C VAL A 160 6.99 -17.20 -3.28
#